data_AF-A0A7V1LR95-F1
#
_entry.id   AF-A0A7V1LR95-F1
#
_cell.length_a   1.000
_cell.length_b   1.000
_cell.length_c   1.000
_cell.angle_alpha   90.00
_cell.angle_beta   90.00
_cell.angle_gamma   90.00
#
_symmetry.space_group_name_H-M   'P 1'
#
loop_
_entity.id
_entity.type
_entity.pdbx_description
1 polymer ?
#
loop_
_entity_poly.entity_id
_entity_poly.type
_entity_poly.pdbx_seq_one_letter_code
_entity_poly.pdbx_strand_id
1 'polypeptide(L)'
;YYKYDLIFLIALGFVAVITNLIFIPIYGITGAALASAISVFSFNTARYFFLLFKMKIQPFSLNTIKVLIICAVTFIFNYFIPVERIAIVDILIRSILIASLFGVLIVVTKSSEDINSVILKVFNLIRKKLK
;
A
#
# COMPACT_ATOMS: atom_id res chain seq x y z
N TYR A 1 12.20 5.35 22.49
CA TYR A 1 11.62 5.20 21.14
C TYR A 1 12.58 5.68 20.05
N TYR A 2 13.00 6.94 20.02
CA TYR A 2 13.99 7.45 19.03
C TYR A 2 15.30 6.65 18.90
N LYS A 3 15.85 6.12 20.00
CA LYS A 3 17.07 5.31 19.98
C LYS A 3 16.91 4.01 19.16
N TYR A 4 15.72 3.39 19.18
CA TYR A 4 15.46 2.16 18.42
C TYR A 4 15.26 2.45 16.93
N ASP A 5 14.53 3.51 16.60
CA ASP A 5 14.39 3.95 15.21
C ASP A 5 15.75 4.28 14.58
N LEU A 6 16.65 4.90 15.33
CA LEU A 6 18.01 5.18 14.88
C LEU A 6 18.81 3.89 14.62
N ILE A 7 18.68 2.88 15.48
CA ILE A 7 19.29 1.55 15.27
C ILE A 7 18.72 0.88 14.01
N PHE A 8 17.39 0.93 13.80
CA PHE A 8 16.77 0.38 12.60
C PHE A 8 17.21 1.10 11.33
N LEU A 9 17.39 2.42 11.38
CA LEU A 9 17.85 3.21 10.25
C LEU A 9 19.29 2.87 9.87
N ILE A 10 20.17 2.69 10.87
CA ILE A 10 21.55 2.25 10.64
C ILE A 10 21.57 0.83 10.07
N ALA A 11 20.81 -0.10 10.65
CA ALA A 11 20.71 -1.47 10.15
C ALA A 11 20.18 -1.51 8.70
N LEU A 12 19.18 -0.69 8.38
CA LEU A 12 18.69 -0.52 7.01
C LEU A 12 19.79 -0.01 6.09
N GLY A 13 20.57 0.97 6.51
CA GLY A 13 21.72 1.47 5.76
C GLY A 13 22.71 0.36 5.41
N PHE A 14 23.06 -0.49 6.39
CA PHE A 14 23.92 -1.65 6.15
C PHE A 14 23.31 -2.66 5.17
N VAL A 15 22.04 -3.05 5.37
CA VAL A 15 21.34 -3.97 4.46
C VAL A 15 21.31 -3.41 3.04
N ALA A 16 21.05 -2.11 2.90
CA ALA A 16 21.02 -1.41 1.62
C ALA A 16 22.39 -1.42 0.94
N VAL A 17 23.46 -1.07 1.64
CA VAL A 17 24.81 -1.09 1.05
C VAL A 17 25.20 -2.50 0.62
N ILE A 18 24.98 -3.50 1.47
CA ILE A 18 25.32 -4.90 1.16
C ILE A 18 24.54 -5.41 -0.04
N THR A 19 23.22 -5.22 -0.08
CA THR A 19 22.42 -5.68 -1.23
C THR A 19 22.74 -4.91 -2.51
N ASN A 20 23.03 -3.61 -2.44
CA ASN A 20 23.44 -2.85 -3.63
C ASN A 20 24.79 -3.35 -4.17
N LEU A 21 25.78 -3.60 -3.30
CA LEU A 21 27.08 -4.13 -3.70
C LEU A 21 26.98 -5.52 -4.35
N ILE A 22 26.01 -6.34 -3.94
CA ILE A 22 25.81 -7.69 -4.52
C ILE A 22 24.99 -7.61 -5.81
N PHE A 23 23.87 -6.90 -5.82
CA PHE A 23 22.90 -6.99 -6.91
C PHE A 23 23.17 -6.04 -8.07
N ILE A 24 23.79 -4.87 -7.85
CA ILE A 24 24.12 -3.96 -8.96
C ILE A 24 25.10 -4.61 -9.95
N PRO A 25 26.19 -5.28 -9.51
CA PRO A 25 27.11 -5.91 -10.46
C PRO A 25 26.48 -7.06 -11.25
N ILE A 26 25.55 -7.80 -10.65
CA ILE A 26 24.92 -8.98 -11.27
C ILE A 26 23.77 -8.58 -12.20
N TYR A 27 22.96 -7.59 -11.80
CA TYR A 27 21.67 -7.28 -12.43
C TYR A 27 21.55 -5.81 -12.90
N GLY A 28 22.60 -5.00 -12.79
CA GLY A 28 22.62 -3.59 -13.19
C GLY A 28 21.53 -2.76 -12.51
N ILE A 29 20.76 -1.99 -13.29
CA ILE A 29 19.67 -1.12 -12.80
C ILE A 29 18.56 -1.95 -12.14
N THR A 30 18.26 -3.14 -12.68
CA THR A 30 17.27 -4.04 -12.06
C THR A 30 17.76 -4.56 -10.71
N GLY A 31 19.08 -4.72 -10.56
CA GLY A 31 19.73 -5.03 -9.29
C GLY A 31 19.60 -3.93 -8.25
N ALA A 32 19.73 -2.67 -8.66
CA ALA A 32 19.48 -1.54 -7.78
C ALA A 32 18.02 -1.52 -7.28
N ALA A 33 17.04 -1.70 -8.18
CA ALA A 33 15.63 -1.78 -7.80
C ALA A 33 15.35 -2.96 -6.84
N LEU A 34 15.93 -4.12 -7.11
CA LEU A 34 15.80 -5.31 -6.26
C LEU A 34 16.44 -5.09 -4.88
N ALA A 35 17.63 -4.49 -4.83
CA ALA A 35 18.31 -4.14 -3.58
C ALA A 35 17.46 -3.19 -2.73
N SER A 36 16.85 -2.16 -3.33
CA SER A 36 15.92 -1.27 -2.65
C SER A 36 14.70 -2.00 -2.12
N ALA A 37 14.07 -2.86 -2.94
CA ALA A 37 12.90 -3.64 -2.53
C ALA A 37 13.22 -4.54 -1.33
N ILE A 38 14.34 -5.28 -1.38
CA ILE A 38 14.79 -6.17 -0.30
C ILE A 38 15.13 -5.38 0.96
N SER A 39 15.77 -4.22 0.83
CA SER A 39 16.12 -3.38 1.98
C SER A 39 14.89 -2.87 2.71
N VAL A 40 13.93 -2.32 1.96
CA VAL A 40 12.66 -1.81 2.51
C VAL A 40 11.83 -2.96 3.11
N PHE A 41 11.77 -4.11 2.42
CA PHE A 41 11.08 -5.28 2.93
C PHE A 41 11.69 -5.80 4.24
N SER A 42 13.02 -5.94 4.29
CA SER A 42 13.74 -6.40 5.48
C SER A 42 13.54 -5.44 6.66
N PHE A 43 13.61 -4.13 6.41
CA PHE A 43 13.39 -3.12 7.45
C PHE A 43 11.95 -3.15 7.98
N ASN A 44 10.96 -3.19 7.10
CA ASN A 44 9.56 -3.26 7.52
C ASN A 44 9.27 -4.55 8.29
N THR A 45 9.88 -5.67 7.90
CA THR A 45 9.76 -6.95 8.59
C THR A 45 10.41 -6.90 9.98
N ALA A 46 11.63 -6.37 10.09
CA ALA A 46 12.31 -6.19 11.36
C ALA A 46 11.53 -5.25 12.30
N ARG A 47 11.01 -4.14 11.76
CA ARG A 47 10.16 -3.20 12.50
C ARG A 47 8.87 -3.85 12.97
N TYR A 48 8.21 -4.65 12.12
CA TYR A 48 7.03 -5.41 12.47
C TYR A 48 7.30 -6.35 13.66
N PHE A 49 8.35 -7.17 13.59
CA PHE A 49 8.71 -8.08 14.67
C PHE A 49 9.06 -7.33 15.96
N PHE A 50 9.75 -6.20 15.86
CA PHE A 50 10.04 -5.37 17.02
C PHE A 50 8.77 -4.82 17.68
N LEU A 51 7.83 -4.27 16.90
CA LEU A 51 6.53 -3.81 17.41
C LEU A 51 5.75 -4.96 18.05
N LEU A 52 5.76 -6.14 17.43
CA LEU A 52 5.04 -7.31 17.91
C LEU A 52 5.62 -7.84 19.23
N PHE A 53 6.94 -8.04 19.32
CA PHE A 53 7.56 -8.63 20.51
C PHE A 53 7.78 -7.63 21.64
N LYS A 54 8.21 -6.41 21.32
CA LYS A 54 8.58 -5.41 22.34
C LYS A 54 7.40 -4.57 22.80
N MET A 55 6.52 -4.19 21.86
CA MET A 55 5.37 -3.35 22.16
C MET A 55 4.06 -4.14 22.27
N LYS A 56 4.03 -5.41 21.87
CA LYS A 56 2.81 -6.25 21.83
C LYS A 56 1.67 -5.63 21.02
N ILE A 57 2.02 -4.81 20.01
CA ILE A 57 1.06 -4.19 19.10
C ILE A 57 1.07 -4.97 17.80
N GLN A 58 -0.09 -5.48 17.39
CA GLN A 58 -0.29 -6.04 16.05
C GLN A 58 -0.81 -4.91 15.13
N PRO A 59 0.00 -4.43 14.17
CA PRO A 59 -0.40 -3.32 13.30
C PRO A 59 -1.44 -3.69 12.25
N PHE A 60 -1.75 -4.98 12.08
CA PHE A 60 -2.71 -5.49 11.11
C PHE A 60 -3.99 -5.96 11.80
N SER A 61 -5.12 -5.61 11.20
CA SER A 61 -6.45 -6.01 11.68
C SER A 61 -7.22 -6.79 10.60
N LEU A 62 -8.40 -7.30 10.93
CA LEU A 62 -9.28 -7.94 9.94
C LEU A 62 -9.62 -7.02 8.76
N ASN A 63 -9.63 -5.71 9.00
CA ASN A 63 -9.82 -4.71 7.96
C ASN A 63 -8.67 -4.71 6.94
N THR A 64 -7.43 -5.00 7.37
CA THR A 64 -6.28 -5.18 6.45
C THR A 64 -6.52 -6.35 5.49
N ILE A 65 -7.09 -7.45 5.97
CA ILE A 65 -7.41 -8.62 5.14
C ILE A 65 -8.51 -8.27 4.13
N LYS A 66 -9.55 -7.54 4.55
CA LYS A 66 -10.59 -7.07 3.62
C LYS A 66 -10.01 -6.20 2.51
N VAL A 67 -9.12 -5.25 2.85
CA VAL A 67 -8.45 -4.40 1.85
C VAL A 67 -7.60 -5.24 0.90
N LEU A 68 -6.87 -6.25 1.38
CA LEU A 68 -6.12 -7.16 0.51
C LEU A 68 -7.02 -7.90 -0.49
N ILE A 69 -8.19 -8.38 -0.04
CA ILE A 69 -9.18 -9.03 -0.91
C ILE A 69 -9.70 -8.02 -1.96
N ILE A 70 -10.00 -6.78 -1.55
CA ILE A 70 -10.43 -5.72 -2.47
C ILE A 70 -9.34 -5.45 -3.51
N CYS A 71 -8.07 -5.33 -3.11
CA CYS A 71 -6.95 -5.20 -4.02
C CYS A 71 -6.92 -6.34 -5.05
N ALA A 72 -7.02 -7.59 -4.60
CA ALA A 72 -7.02 -8.76 -5.47
C ALA A 72 -8.21 -8.73 -6.47
N VAL A 73 -9.42 -8.41 -6.00
CA VAL A 73 -10.61 -8.28 -6.86
C VAL A 73 -10.43 -7.19 -7.90
N THR A 74 -9.95 -6.01 -7.51
CA THR A 74 -9.73 -4.90 -8.45
C THR A 74 -8.62 -5.17 -9.46
N PHE A 75 -7.59 -5.92 -9.05
CA PHE A 75 -6.53 -6.38 -9.92
C PHE A 75 -7.05 -7.38 -10.97
N ILE A 76 -7.86 -8.35 -10.54
CA ILE A 76 -8.52 -9.30 -11.46
C ILE A 76 -9.44 -8.55 -12.42
N PHE A 77 -10.22 -7.58 -11.92
CA PHE A 77 -11.12 -6.77 -12.75
C PHE A 77 -10.38 -5.99 -13.84
N ASN A 78 -9.16 -5.52 -13.57
CA ASN A 78 -8.36 -4.79 -14.56
C ASN A 78 -8.06 -5.61 -15.82
N TYR A 79 -7.93 -6.94 -15.72
CA TYR A 79 -7.71 -7.81 -16.88
C TYR A 79 -8.91 -7.84 -17.84
N PHE A 80 -10.12 -7.54 -17.37
CA PHE A 80 -11.33 -7.52 -18.19
C PHE A 80 -11.55 -6.17 -18.92
N ILE A 81 -10.76 -5.14 -18.59
CA ILE A 81 -10.86 -3.85 -19.27
C ILE A 81 -10.17 -3.97 -20.63
N PRO A 82 -10.88 -3.72 -21.76
CA PRO A 82 -10.30 -3.81 -23.10
C PRO A 82 -9.16 -2.80 -23.27
N VAL A 83 -8.20 -3.14 -24.13
CA VAL A 83 -7.05 -2.27 -24.42
C VAL A 83 -7.44 -1.25 -25.48
N GLU A 84 -7.28 0.03 -25.15
CA GLU A 84 -7.50 1.12 -26.11
C GLU A 84 -6.25 1.42 -26.95
N ARG A 85 -6.46 1.85 -28.19
CA ARG A 85 -5.35 2.16 -29.13
C ARG A 85 -4.55 3.40 -28.72
N ILE A 86 -5.18 4.35 -28.04
CA ILE A 86 -4.55 5.59 -27.59
C ILE A 86 -4.12 5.39 -26.13
N ALA A 87 -2.81 5.30 -25.89
CA ALA A 87 -2.26 4.99 -24.56
C ALA A 87 -2.78 5.93 -23.45
N ILE A 88 -2.94 7.22 -23.74
CA ILE A 88 -3.46 8.19 -22.77
C ILE A 88 -4.93 7.89 -22.41
N VAL A 89 -5.74 7.49 -23.39
CA VAL A 89 -7.15 7.15 -23.18
C VAL A 89 -7.27 5.83 -22.39
N ASP A 90 -6.44 4.83 -22.72
CA ASP A 90 -6.37 3.56 -21.98
C ASP A 90 -6.06 3.78 -20.50
N ILE A 91 -5.03 4.59 -20.20
CA ILE A 91 -4.63 4.93 -18.83
C ILE A 91 -5.78 5.63 -18.09
N LEU A 92 -6.40 6.64 -18.70
CA LEU A 92 -7.51 7.38 -18.06
C LEU A 92 -8.69 6.46 -17.74
N ILE A 93 -9.10 5.62 -18.70
CA ILE A 93 -10.23 4.70 -18.51
C ILE A 93 -9.91 3.68 -17.43
N ARG A 94 -8.75 3.01 -17.50
CA ARG A 94 -8.33 2.03 -16.49
C ARG A 94 -8.23 2.65 -15.11
N SER A 95 -7.61 3.83 -14.99
CA SER A 95 -7.49 4.52 -13.71
C SER A 95 -8.85 4.89 -13.12
N ILE A 96 -9.77 5.45 -13.90
CA ILE A 96 -11.10 5.84 -13.40
C ILE A 96 -11.91 4.59 -13.00
N LEU A 97 -11.90 3.54 -13.81
CA LEU A 97 -12.65 2.31 -13.52
C LEU A 97 -12.10 1.59 -12.29
N ILE A 98 -10.78 1.42 -12.18
CA ILE A 98 -10.18 0.76 -11.01
C ILE A 98 -10.36 1.61 -9.75
N ALA A 99 -10.13 2.92 -9.82
CA ALA A 99 -10.27 3.80 -8.67
C ALA A 99 -11.71 3.85 -8.16
N SER A 100 -12.69 3.93 -9.06
CA SER A 100 -14.11 3.90 -8.68
C SER A 100 -14.51 2.56 -8.09
N LEU A 101 -14.12 1.43 -8.71
CA LEU A 101 -14.41 0.10 -8.18
C LEU A 101 -13.78 -0.12 -6.80
N PHE A 102 -12.50 0.23 -6.64
CA PHE A 102 -11.78 0.13 -5.37
C PHE A 102 -12.46 0.99 -4.29
N GLY A 103 -12.79 2.24 -4.62
CA GLY A 103 -13.50 3.15 -3.73
C GLY A 103 -14.86 2.59 -3.28
N VAL A 104 -15.70 2.17 -4.23
CA VAL A 104 -17.02 1.58 -3.93
C VAL A 104 -16.88 0.36 -3.02
N LEU A 105 -15.96 -0.54 -3.32
CA LEU A 105 -15.74 -1.74 -2.50
C LEU A 105 -15.30 -1.39 -1.08
N ILE A 106 -14.41 -0.41 -0.89
CA ILE A 106 -14.02 0.03 0.47
C ILE A 106 -15.23 0.54 1.26
N VAL A 107 -16.08 1.36 0.64
CA VAL A 107 -17.24 1.97 1.31
C VAL A 107 -18.29 0.93 1.66
N VAL A 108 -18.62 0.04 0.71
CA VAL A 108 -19.63 -1.02 0.90
C VAL A 108 -19.18 -2.01 1.97
N THR A 109 -17.93 -2.45 1.93
CA THR A 109 -17.38 -3.42 2.89
C THR A 109 -17.02 -2.80 4.26
N LYS A 110 -17.11 -1.46 4.37
CA LYS A 110 -16.70 -0.69 5.55
C LYS A 110 -15.29 -1.05 6.00
N SER A 111 -14.37 -1.24 5.06
CA SER A 111 -13.02 -1.74 5.34
C SER A 111 -12.08 -0.70 5.96
N SER A 112 -12.47 0.58 6.00
CA SER A 112 -11.72 1.63 6.67
C SER A 112 -12.67 2.50 7.49
N GLU A 113 -12.48 2.51 8.81
CA GLU A 113 -13.24 3.33 9.74
C GLU A 113 -13.06 4.82 9.43
N ASP A 114 -11.85 5.24 9.09
CA ASP A 114 -11.55 6.62 8.69
C ASP A 114 -12.36 7.03 7.46
N ILE A 115 -12.32 6.23 6.39
CA ILE A 115 -13.05 6.52 5.15
C ILE A 115 -14.56 6.54 5.41
N ASN A 116 -15.08 5.57 6.15
CA ASN A 116 -16.51 5.53 6.50
C ASN A 116 -16.92 6.76 7.31
N SER A 117 -16.09 7.19 8.26
CA SER A 117 -16.37 8.36 9.10
C SER A 117 -16.39 9.65 8.28
N VAL A 118 -15.49 9.79 7.30
CA VAL A 118 -15.46 10.93 6.37
C VAL A 118 -16.72 10.94 5.51
N ILE A 119 -17.12 9.79 4.97
CA ILE A 119 -18.34 9.68 4.15
C ILE A 119 -19.59 10.03 4.95
N LEU A 120 -19.70 9.55 6.19
CA LEU A 120 -20.80 9.91 7.08
C LEU A 120 -20.82 11.40 7.38
N LYS A 121 -19.66 12.03 7.63
CA LYS A 121 -19.55 13.49 7.82
C LYS A 121 -20.00 14.26 6.58
N VAL A 122 -19.51 13.89 5.40
CA VAL A 122 -19.88 14.53 4.13
C VAL A 122 -21.38 14.40 3.86
N PHE A 123 -21.94 13.20 4.05
CA PHE A 123 -23.37 12.95 3.89
C PHE A 123 -24.21 13.81 4.84
N ASN A 124 -23.80 13.93 6.10
CA ASN A 124 -24.49 14.77 7.09
C ASN A 124 -24.42 16.27 6.74
N LEU A 125 -23.29 16.76 6.21
CA LEU A 125 -23.16 18.14 5.75
C LEU A 125 -24.08 18.44 4.56
N ILE A 126 -24.13 17.54 3.57
CA ILE A 126 -25.02 17.66 2.42
C ILE A 126 -26.47 17.67 2.87
N ARG A 127 -26.86 16.74 3.75
CA ARG A 127 -28.22 16.67 4.31
C ARG A 127 -28.61 17.95 5.08
N LYS A 128 -27.67 18.55 5.80
CA LYS A 128 -27.90 19.81 6.54
C LYS A 128 -28.05 21.02 5.62
N LYS A 129 -27.45 20.99 4.42
CA LYS A 129 -27.53 22.07 3.42
C LYS A 129 -28.79 21.98 2.53
N LEU A 130 -29.39 20.80 2.45
CA LEU A 130 -30.65 20.52 1.73
C LEU A 130 -31.91 20.72 2.60
N LYS A 131 -31.75 20.88 3.91
CA LYS A 131 -32.79 21.33 4.85
C LYS A 131 -32.66 22.82 5.08
#